data_AF-E9RTK8-F1
#
_entry.id   AF-E9RTK8-F1
#
_cell.length_a   1.000
_cell.length_b   1.000
_cell.length_c   1.000
_cell.angle_alpha   90.00
_cell.angle_beta   90.00
_cell.angle_gamma   90.00
#
_symmetry.space_group_name_H-M   'P 1'
#
loop_
_entity.id
_entity.type
_entity.pdbx_description
1 polymer ?
#
loop_
_entity_poly.entity_id
_entity_poly.type
_entity_poly.pdbx_seq_one_letter_code
_entity_poly.pdbx_strand_id
1 'polypeptide(L)' 'MKKYRYDIICADLVCGVREHPQKQMKKLGFNVVKSKPIPIADCWIFEVDNDIENIPEYLVEVHI' A
#
# COMPACT_ATOMS: atom_id res chain seq x y z
N MET A 1 12.50 9.11 1.25
CA MET A 1 11.07 8.83 1.10
C MET A 1 10.90 7.33 1.03
N LYS A 2 9.96 6.77 1.79
CA LYS A 2 9.74 5.32 1.83
C LYS A 2 8.81 4.90 0.71
N LYS A 3 8.99 3.67 0.24
CA LYS A 3 8.13 3.05 -0.77
C LYS A 3 7.48 1.81 -0.18
N TYR A 4 6.18 1.69 -0.37
CA TYR A 4 5.41 0.52 0.04
C TYR A 4 4.81 -0.18 -1.17
N ARG A 5 4.96 -1.49 -1.22
CA ARG A 5 4.19 -2.35 -2.10
C ARG A 5 2.90 -2.76 -1.39
N TYR A 6 1.77 -2.37 -1.97
CA TYR A 6 0.44 -2.80 -1.57
C TYR A 6 0.05 -4.02 -2.40
N ASP A 7 -0.15 -5.16 -1.76
CA ASP A 7 -0.61 -6.41 -2.39
C ASP A 7 -2.15 -6.46 -2.36
N ILE A 8 -2.80 -6.40 -3.54
CA ILE A 8 -4.27 -6.37 -3.62
C ILE A 8 -4.85 -7.72 -3.19
N ILE A 9 -4.19 -8.82 -3.55
CA ILE A 9 -4.69 -10.17 -3.28
C ILE A 9 -4.63 -10.47 -1.78
N CYS A 10 -3.52 -10.11 -1.12
CA CYS A 10 -3.40 -10.22 0.32
C CYS A 10 -4.43 -9.32 1.02
N ALA A 11 -4.58 -8.08 0.56
CA ALA A 11 -5.55 -7.15 1.12
C ALA A 11 -6.98 -7.72 1.10
N ASP A 12 -7.45 -8.27 -0.03
CA ASP A 12 -8.80 -8.84 -0.14
C ASP A 12 -8.93 -10.20 0.55
N LEU A 13 -8.08 -11.17 0.18
CA LEU A 13 -8.28 -12.57 0.59
C LEU A 13 -7.83 -12.86 2.03
N VAL A 14 -6.83 -12.15 2.55
CA VAL A 14 -6.27 -12.38 3.89
C VAL A 14 -6.84 -11.37 4.88
N CYS A 15 -6.91 -10.09 4.50
CA CYS A 15 -7.30 -9.01 5.40
C CYS A 15 -8.74 -8.49 5.20
N GLY A 16 -9.48 -8.96 4.20
CA GLY A 16 -10.86 -8.54 3.93
C GLY A 16 -10.99 -7.08 3.48
N VAL A 17 -9.91 -6.44 3.05
CA VAL A 17 -9.84 -5.06 2.58
C VAL A 17 -10.11 -5.00 1.08
N ARG A 18 -11.34 -4.66 0.74
CA ARG A 18 -11.81 -4.51 -0.66
C ARG A 18 -11.81 -3.08 -1.17
N GLU A 19 -11.36 -2.13 -0.34
CA GLU A 19 -11.30 -0.74 -0.73
C GLU A 19 -10.15 -0.49 -1.71
N HIS A 20 -10.34 0.48 -2.63
CA HIS A 20 -9.29 0.88 -3.55
C HIS A 20 -8.00 1.27 -2.81
N PRO A 21 -6.81 0.81 -3.24
CA PRO A 21 -5.56 0.98 -2.50
C PRO A 21 -5.27 2.43 -2.08
N GLN A 22 -5.50 3.42 -2.94
CA GLN A 22 -5.32 4.85 -2.60
C GLN A 22 -6.20 5.32 -1.44
N LYS A 23 -7.47 4.87 -1.38
CA LYS A 23 -8.40 5.25 -0.29
C LYS A 23 -7.96 4.60 1.02
N GLN A 24 -7.55 3.33 0.94
CA GLN A 24 -7.06 2.61 2.11
C GLN A 24 -5.77 3.23 2.66
N MET A 25 -4.80 3.58 1.81
CA MET A 25 -3.58 4.27 2.23
C MET A 25 -3.90 5.56 3.01
N LYS A 26 -4.86 6.35 2.52
CA LYS A 26 -5.33 7.56 3.22
C LYS A 26 -5.96 7.25 4.58
N LYS A 27 -6.78 6.19 4.69
CA LYS A 27 -7.40 5.77 5.96
C LYS A 27 -6.39 5.30 6.99
N LEU A 28 -5.33 4.63 6.54
CA LEU A 28 -4.22 4.21 7.39
C LEU A 28 -3.39 5.40 7.90
N GLY A 29 -3.58 6.59 7.31
CA GLY A 29 -2.87 7.82 7.68
C GLY A 29 -1.63 8.09 6.83
N PHE A 30 -1.42 7.39 5.71
CA PHE A 30 -0.29 7.66 4.84
C PHE A 30 -0.52 8.94 4.05
N ASN A 31 0.52 9.76 4.00
CA ASN A 31 0.61 10.88 3.09
C ASN A 31 1.34 10.42 1.82
N VAL A 32 0.55 10.04 0.83
CA VAL A 32 1.01 9.50 -0.45
C VAL A 32 1.43 10.64 -1.36
N VAL A 33 2.71 10.64 -1.75
CA VAL A 33 3.27 11.61 -2.70
C VAL A 33 3.17 11.11 -4.14
N LYS A 34 3.35 9.80 -4.36
CA LYS A 34 3.18 9.15 -5.67
C LYS A 34 2.54 7.78 -5.51
N SER A 35 1.77 7.39 -6.53
CA SER A 35 1.18 6.05 -6.62
C SER A 35 1.33 5.51 -8.04
N LYS A 36 1.78 4.26 -8.17
CA LYS A 36 1.91 3.57 -9.46
C LYS A 36 1.28 2.18 -9.37
N PRO A 37 0.29 1.86 -10.22
CA PRO A 37 -0.21 0.49 -10.32
C PRO A 37 0.82 -0.41 -11.03
N ILE A 38 0.91 -1.66 -10.61
CA ILE A 38 1.66 -2.73 -11.27
C ILE A 38 0.68 -3.88 -11.57
N PRO A 39 -0.04 -3.83 -12.72
CA PRO A 39 -1.12 -4.76 -13.03
C PRO A 39 -0.69 -6.22 -13.12
N ILE A 40 0.53 -6.49 -13.62
CA ILE A 40 1.05 -7.85 -13.82
C ILE A 40 1.17 -8.62 -12.49
N ALA A 41 1.32 -7.90 -11.38
CA ALA A 41 1.53 -8.47 -10.05
C ALA A 41 0.40 -8.10 -9.09
N ASP A 42 -0.76 -7.63 -9.59
CA ASP A 42 -1.92 -7.23 -8.79
C ASP A 42 -1.54 -6.36 -7.57
N CYS A 43 -0.64 -5.41 -7.76
CA CYS A 43 -0.12 -4.58 -6.67
C CYS A 43 0.01 -3.11 -7.05
N TRP A 44 0.24 -2.27 -6.04
CA TRP A 44 0.56 -0.86 -6.19
C TRP A 44 1.87 -0.54 -5.48
N ILE A 45 2.62 0.41 -6.03
CA ILE A 45 3.74 1.04 -5.34
C ILE A 45 3.32 2.44 -4.92
N PHE A 46 3.44 2.72 -3.62
CA PHE A 46 3.19 4.02 -3.03
C PHE A 46 4.49 4.61 -2.51
N GLU A 47 4.77 5.85 -2.89
CA GLU A 47 5.83 6.67 -2.31
C GLU A 47 5.19 7.58 -1.26
N VAL A 48 5.67 7.53 -0.02
CA VAL A 48 5.10 8.26 1.11
C VAL A 48 6.16 9.13 1.79
N ASP A 49 5.73 10.22 2.42
CA ASP A 49 6.60 11.18 3.12
C ASP A 49 6.47 11.13 4.65
N ASN A 50 5.63 10.23 5.17
CA ASN A 50 5.46 10.00 6.61
C ASN A 50 5.67 8.53 6.99
N ASP A 51 5.95 8.32 8.27
CA ASP A 51 6.07 7.01 8.88
C ASP A 51 4.85 6.69 9.73
N ILE A 52 4.43 5.42 9.67
CA ILE A 52 3.32 4.90 10.44
C ILE A 52 3.77 3.61 11.11
N GLU A 53 3.52 3.51 12.41
CA GLU A 53 3.77 2.29 13.18
C GLU A 53 2.65 1.27 12.93
N ASN A 54 2.98 -0.03 12.97
CA ASN A 54 2.04 -1.13 12.74
C ASN A 54 1.42 -1.15 11.35
N ILE A 55 2.26 -1.39 10.36
CA ILE A 55 1.87 -1.51 8.96
C ILE A 55 1.16 -2.87 8.75
N PRO A 56 0.00 -2.90 8.09
CA PRO A 56 -0.72 -4.15 7.84
C PRO A 56 0.06 -5.07 6.89
N GLU A 57 -0.18 -6.37 6.99
CA GLU A 57 0.59 -7.42 6.30
C GLU A 57 0.58 -7.29 4.76
N TYR A 58 -0.49 -6.74 4.17
CA TYR A 58 -0.58 -6.48 2.74
C TYR A 58 0.27 -5.30 2.26
N LEU A 59 0.98 -4.61 3.17
CA LEU A 59 1.93 -3.54 2.86
C LEU A 59 3.35 -3.95 3.26
N VAL A 60 4.26 -3.93 2.28
CA VAL A 60 5.67 -4.27 2.49
C VAL A 60 6.54 -3.10 2.07
N GLU A 61 7.45 -2.66 2.95
CA GLU A 61 8.45 -1.66 2.60
C GLU A 61 9.43 -2.24 1.55
N VAL A 62 9.64 -1.51 0.46
CA VAL A 62 10.49 -1.94 -0.65
C VAL A 62 11.62 -0.95 -0.89
N HIS A 63 12.81 -1.49 -1.10
CA HIS A 63 14.01 -0.72 -1.44
C HIS A 63 14.23 -0.86 -2.96
N ILE A 64 13.78 0.15 -3.71
CA ILE A 64 13.88 0.22 -5.18
C ILE A 64 14.73 1.42 -5.57
#